data_AF-A0A8J6ZDL3-F1
#
_entry.id   AF-A0A8J6ZDL3-F1
#
_cell.length_a   1.000
_cell.length_b   1.000
_cell.length_c   1.000
_cell.angle_alpha   90.00
_cell.angle_beta   90.00
_cell.angle_gamma   90.00
#
_symmetry.space_group_name_H-M   'P 1'
#
loop_
_entity.id
_entity.type
_entity.pdbx_description
1 polymer ?
#
loop_
_entity_poly.entity_id
_entity_poly.type
_entity_poly.pdbx_seq_one_letter_code
_entity_poly.pdbx_strand_id
1 'polypeptide(L)'
;MNDLRRILRGQGGFMLLNVVLLTLITSFAAMILLNAATRVRNRQSTLELTALYLANEQLAQLESAAAAGGPLSGGYLGDPDDLTTKNAGVPITFNVATDINGNGSLRRATVTVTWKVDGEDFEFVAERTILIAQQTP
;
A
#
# COMPACT_ATOMS: atom_id res chain seq x y z
N MET A 1 6.57 -12.53 55.39
CA MET A 1 5.24 -12.29 54.77
C MET A 1 4.40 -11.18 55.43
N ASN A 2 4.74 -10.68 56.64
CA ASN A 2 3.90 -9.70 57.35
C ASN A 2 4.16 -8.21 56.99
N ASP A 3 5.29 -7.88 56.36
CA ASP A 3 5.61 -6.48 56.04
C ASP A 3 4.82 -5.90 54.85
N LEU A 4 4.53 -6.72 53.83
CA LEU A 4 3.73 -6.30 52.67
C LEU A 4 2.31 -5.85 53.07
N ARG A 5 1.70 -6.54 54.04
CA ARG A 5 0.35 -6.21 54.54
C ARG A 5 0.31 -4.91 55.35
N ARG A 6 1.43 -4.50 55.95
CA ARG A 6 1.53 -3.26 56.73
C ARG A 6 1.75 -2.05 55.84
N ILE A 7 2.51 -2.20 54.75
CA ILE A 7 2.73 -1.15 53.73
C ILE A 7 1.45 -0.87 52.92
N LEU A 8 0.66 -1.91 52.63
CA LEU A 8 -0.59 -1.80 51.84
C LEU A 8 -1.79 -1.18 52.60
N ARG A 9 -1.74 -1.01 53.93
CA ARG A 9 -2.86 -0.47 54.74
C ARG A 9 -2.80 1.03 55.02
N GLY A 10 -1.69 1.70 54.70
CA GLY A 10 -1.54 3.15 54.85
C GLY A 10 -1.88 3.90 53.55
N GLN A 11 -2.08 5.21 53.64
CA GLN A 11 -2.35 6.11 52.50
C GLN A 11 -1.30 5.96 51.35
N GLY A 12 -0.05 5.60 51.69
CA GLY A 12 1.01 5.27 50.71
C GLY A 12 0.85 3.91 50.02
N GLY A 13 0.17 2.94 50.64
CA GLY A 13 -0.16 1.65 50.04
C GLY A 13 -1.22 1.75 48.94
N PHE A 14 -2.21 2.62 49.13
CA PHE A 14 -3.20 2.94 48.10
C PHE A 14 -2.59 3.72 46.93
N MET A 15 -1.64 4.63 47.18
CA MET A 15 -0.90 5.30 46.11
C MET A 15 -0.05 4.31 45.30
N LEU A 16 0.67 3.39 45.98
CA LEU A 16 1.44 2.35 45.30
C LEU A 16 0.54 1.44 44.45
N LEU A 17 -0.61 1.03 44.98
CA LEU A 17 -1.57 0.21 44.23
C LEU A 17 -2.10 0.96 42.99
N ASN A 18 -2.45 2.23 43.13
CA ASN A 18 -2.90 3.06 42.00
C ASN A 18 -1.81 3.25 40.95
N VAL A 19 -0.56 3.49 41.36
CA VAL A 19 0.57 3.65 40.42
C VAL A 19 0.84 2.34 39.67
N VAL A 20 0.78 1.20 40.36
CA VAL A 20 0.94 -0.12 39.72
C VAL A 20 -0.22 -0.41 38.78
N LEU A 21 -1.45 -0.12 39.17
CA LEU A 21 -2.62 -0.32 38.31
C LEU A 21 -2.56 0.58 37.08
N LEU A 22 -2.17 1.85 37.25
CA LEU A 22 -2.06 2.81 36.16
C LEU A 22 -0.96 2.42 35.17
N THR A 23 0.21 2.00 35.67
CA THR A 23 1.31 1.53 34.80
C THR A 23 0.95 0.25 34.07
N LEU A 24 0.14 -0.64 34.67
CA LEU A 24 -0.33 -1.86 34.02
C LEU A 24 -1.34 -1.54 32.91
N ILE A 25 -2.29 -0.63 33.17
CA ILE A 25 -3.28 -0.18 32.19
C ILE A 25 -2.59 0.54 31.02
N THR A 26 -1.66 1.45 31.29
CA THR A 26 -0.96 2.18 30.22
C THR A 26 -0.07 1.25 29.39
N SER A 27 0.58 0.26 30.01
CA SER A 27 1.36 -0.75 29.29
C SER A 27 0.48 -1.59 28.36
N PHE A 28 -0.71 -1.98 28.83
CA PHE A 28 -1.65 -2.76 28.01
C PHE A 28 -2.20 -1.94 26.84
N ALA A 29 -2.56 -0.68 27.08
CA ALA A 29 -2.99 0.25 26.03
C ALA A 29 -1.89 0.48 24.99
N ALA A 30 -0.64 0.68 25.42
CA ALA A 30 0.51 0.83 24.53
C ALA A 30 0.73 -0.42 23.67
N MET A 31 0.58 -1.61 24.24
CA MET A 31 0.72 -2.88 23.51
C MET A 31 -0.37 -3.07 22.45
N ILE A 32 -1.62 -2.72 22.76
CA ILE A 32 -2.73 -2.74 21.80
C ILE A 32 -2.46 -1.76 20.65
N LEU A 33 -2.07 -0.53 20.96
CA LEU A 33 -1.78 0.51 19.97
C LEU A 33 -0.60 0.11 19.07
N LEU A 34 0.48 -0.43 19.63
CA LEU A 34 1.62 -0.90 18.84
C LEU A 34 1.21 -2.01 17.87
N ASN A 35 0.41 -2.97 18.34
CA ASN A 35 0.02 -4.12 17.54
C ASN A 35 -0.96 -3.72 16.42
N ALA A 36 -1.88 -2.79 16.70
CA ALA A 36 -2.76 -2.21 15.69
C ALA A 36 -1.95 -1.42 14.63
N ALA A 37 -1.05 -0.54 15.05
CA ALA A 37 -0.21 0.25 14.15
C ALA A 37 0.70 -0.63 13.26
N THR A 38 1.25 -1.71 13.81
CA THR A 38 2.13 -2.62 13.07
C THR A 38 1.36 -3.39 11.98
N ARG A 39 0.10 -3.77 12.23
CA ARG A 39 -0.73 -4.45 11.23
C ARG A 39 -1.09 -3.56 10.05
N VAL A 40 -1.46 -2.31 10.32
CA VAL A 40 -1.77 -1.32 9.27
C VAL A 40 -0.52 -1.07 8.42
N ARG A 41 0.62 -0.84 9.06
CA ARG A 41 1.88 -0.57 8.37
C ARG A 41 2.33 -1.73 7.48
N ASN A 42 2.22 -2.98 7.95
CA ASN A 42 2.61 -4.15 7.17
C ASN A 42 1.68 -4.39 5.96
N ARG A 43 0.37 -4.12 6.11
CA ARG A 43 -0.57 -4.18 4.99
C ARG A 43 -0.25 -3.13 3.93
N GLN A 44 0.05 -1.90 4.37
CA GLN A 44 0.43 -0.82 3.47
C GLN A 44 1.68 -1.18 2.65
N SER A 45 2.77 -1.64 3.29
CA SER A 45 3.98 -2.01 2.56
C SER A 45 3.77 -3.14 1.55
N THR A 46 2.86 -4.07 1.82
CA THR A 46 2.54 -5.16 0.89
C THR A 46 1.76 -4.64 -0.33
N LEU A 47 0.80 -3.75 -0.10
CA LEU A 47 0.02 -3.13 -1.18
C LEU A 47 0.85 -2.20 -2.04
N GLU A 48 1.80 -1.45 -1.44
CA GLU A 48 2.75 -0.63 -2.19
C GLU A 48 3.65 -1.47 -3.10
N LEU A 49 4.18 -2.60 -2.60
CA LEU A 49 4.96 -3.53 -3.42
C LEU A 49 4.12 -4.16 -4.54
N THR A 50 2.85 -4.44 -4.26
CA THR A 50 1.94 -4.99 -5.27
C THR A 50 1.61 -3.95 -6.33
N ALA A 51 1.33 -2.71 -5.93
CA ALA A 51 1.13 -1.59 -6.85
C ALA A 51 2.35 -1.35 -7.75
N LEU A 52 3.56 -1.42 -7.18
CA LEU A 52 4.81 -1.36 -7.94
C LEU A 52 4.92 -2.51 -8.95
N TYR A 53 4.63 -3.74 -8.52
CA TYR A 53 4.69 -4.92 -9.39
C TYR A 53 3.71 -4.78 -10.57
N LEU A 54 2.44 -4.49 -10.27
CA LEU A 54 1.39 -4.39 -11.27
C LEU A 54 1.61 -3.21 -12.23
N ALA A 55 2.11 -2.07 -11.74
CA ALA A 55 2.45 -0.95 -12.59
C ALA A 55 3.58 -1.29 -13.57
N ASN A 56 4.60 -2.01 -13.10
CA ASN A 56 5.70 -2.46 -13.96
C ASN A 56 5.26 -3.52 -14.97
N GLU A 57 4.38 -4.44 -14.57
CA GLU A 57 3.80 -5.43 -15.47
C GLU A 57 2.99 -4.74 -16.58
N GLN A 58 2.12 -3.79 -16.23
CA GLN A 58 1.35 -3.01 -17.18
C GLN A 58 2.26 -2.25 -18.16
N LEU A 59 3.35 -1.64 -17.67
CA LEU A 59 4.34 -0.98 -18.53
C LEU A 59 5.02 -1.95 -19.50
N ALA A 60 5.39 -3.14 -19.04
CA ALA A 60 6.00 -4.17 -19.90
C ALA A 60 5.02 -4.64 -20.98
N GLN A 61 3.74 -4.77 -20.65
CA GLN A 61 2.70 -5.12 -21.62
C GLN A 61 2.47 -3.99 -22.63
N LEU A 62 2.52 -2.72 -22.19
CA LEU A 62 2.46 -1.55 -23.09
C LEU A 62 3.68 -1.48 -24.03
N GLU A 63 4.87 -1.83 -23.55
CA GLU A 63 6.07 -1.94 -24.40
C GLU A 63 5.91 -3.04 -25.46
N SER A 64 5.38 -4.20 -25.07
CA SER A 64 5.11 -5.30 -25.99
C SER A 64 4.07 -4.90 -27.03
N ALA A 65 2.98 -4.24 -26.61
CA ALA A 65 1.97 -3.71 -27.50
C ALA A 65 2.54 -2.64 -28.45
N ALA A 66 3.39 -1.75 -27.97
CA ALA A 66 4.06 -0.72 -28.78
C ALA A 66 4.97 -1.33 -29.85
N ALA A 67 5.68 -2.41 -29.53
CA ALA A 67 6.50 -3.15 -30.47
C ALA A 67 5.66 -3.87 -31.54
N ALA A 68 4.46 -4.34 -31.18
CA ALA A 68 3.52 -4.98 -32.09
C ALA A 68 2.63 -3.99 -32.89
N GLY A 69 2.74 -2.68 -32.64
CA GLY A 69 1.85 -1.67 -33.23
C GLY A 69 0.42 -1.70 -32.69
N GLY A 70 0.22 -2.29 -31.52
CA GLY A 70 -1.06 -2.38 -30.83
C GLY A 70 -1.48 -1.09 -30.11
N PRO A 71 -2.71 -1.04 -29.56
CA PRO A 71 -3.20 0.11 -28.82
C PRO A 71 -2.40 0.33 -27.53
N LEU A 72 -2.09 1.59 -27.25
CA LEU A 72 -1.33 2.02 -26.06
C LEU A 72 -2.21 2.66 -24.98
N SER A 73 -3.51 2.70 -25.21
CA SER A 73 -4.51 3.19 -24.27
C SER A 73 -5.52 2.08 -24.00
N GLY A 74 -5.97 1.97 -22.74
CA GLY A 74 -6.91 0.93 -22.33
C GLY A 74 -6.90 0.71 -20.82
N GLY A 75 -7.80 -0.15 -20.34
CA GLY A 75 -7.81 -0.61 -18.95
C GLY A 75 -6.61 -1.50 -18.62
N TYR A 76 -6.59 -2.02 -17.39
CA TYR A 76 -5.60 -3.01 -16.97
C TYR A 76 -5.60 -4.22 -17.92
N LEU A 77 -4.41 -4.62 -18.36
CA LEU A 77 -4.22 -5.66 -19.39
C LEU A 77 -3.83 -7.03 -18.80
N GLY A 78 -3.55 -7.09 -17.49
CA GLY A 78 -3.27 -8.33 -16.76
C GLY A 78 -4.53 -9.07 -16.29
N ASP A 79 -4.37 -9.97 -15.31
CA ASP A 79 -5.46 -10.80 -14.80
C ASP A 79 -6.39 -9.99 -13.89
N PRO A 80 -7.71 -9.90 -14.17
CA PRO A 80 -8.66 -9.15 -13.33
C PRO A 80 -8.64 -9.53 -11.84
N ASP A 81 -8.23 -10.75 -11.50
CA ASP A 81 -8.08 -11.18 -10.10
C ASP A 81 -6.95 -10.46 -9.37
N ASP A 82 -5.98 -9.89 -10.09
CA ASP A 82 -4.92 -9.02 -9.56
C ASP A 82 -5.46 -7.67 -9.06
N LEU A 83 -6.70 -7.30 -9.42
CA LEU A 83 -7.34 -6.05 -8.99
C LEU A 83 -8.16 -6.20 -7.71
N THR A 84 -8.40 -7.42 -7.27
CA THR A 84 -9.35 -7.70 -6.18
C THR A 84 -8.88 -8.85 -5.30
N THR A 85 -9.01 -10.08 -5.79
CA THR A 85 -8.92 -11.32 -5.00
C THR A 85 -7.50 -11.59 -4.49
N LYS A 86 -6.48 -11.21 -5.25
CA LYS A 86 -5.06 -11.41 -4.87
C LYS A 86 -4.52 -10.38 -3.88
N ASN A 87 -5.25 -9.29 -3.63
CA ASN A 87 -4.86 -8.23 -2.68
C ASN A 87 -5.63 -8.29 -1.36
N ALA A 88 -5.95 -9.50 -0.91
CA ALA A 88 -6.77 -9.73 0.28
C ALA A 88 -8.13 -9.02 0.26
N GLY A 89 -8.70 -8.83 -0.95
CA GLY A 89 -10.00 -8.18 -1.15
C GLY A 89 -9.96 -6.65 -1.13
N VAL A 90 -8.78 -6.03 -1.11
CA VAL A 90 -8.64 -4.59 -1.29
C VAL A 90 -8.82 -4.26 -2.78
N PRO A 91 -9.84 -3.45 -3.16
CA PRO A 91 -10.03 -3.07 -4.55
C PRO A 91 -8.90 -2.14 -4.99
N ILE A 92 -8.25 -2.49 -6.10
CA ILE A 92 -7.23 -1.67 -6.76
C ILE A 92 -7.80 -1.15 -8.08
N THR A 93 -7.60 0.14 -8.35
CA THR A 93 -8.01 0.78 -9.61
C THR A 93 -6.78 1.19 -10.41
N PHE A 94 -6.86 1.02 -11.74
CA PHE A 94 -5.81 1.42 -12.68
C PHE A 94 -6.27 2.57 -13.57
N ASN A 95 -5.35 3.49 -13.84
CA ASN A 95 -5.48 4.46 -14.91
C ASN A 95 -4.20 4.45 -15.75
N VAL A 96 -4.35 4.31 -17.07
CA VAL A 96 -3.23 4.31 -18.02
C VAL A 96 -3.38 5.51 -18.94
N ALA A 97 -2.40 6.40 -18.89
CA ALA A 97 -2.31 7.55 -19.77
C ALA A 97 -1.05 7.41 -20.64
N THR A 98 -1.19 7.56 -21.96
CA THR A 98 -0.03 7.66 -22.84
C THR A 98 -0.02 9.01 -23.52
N ASP A 99 1.02 9.80 -23.27
CA ASP A 99 1.20 11.11 -23.87
C ASP A 99 2.05 11.01 -25.15
N ILE A 100 1.66 11.79 -26.15
CA ILE A 100 2.33 11.94 -27.42
C ILE A 100 3.32 13.09 -27.26
N ASN A 101 4.55 12.79 -26.87
CA ASN A 101 5.63 13.77 -26.88
C ASN A 101 6.16 13.96 -28.32
N GLY A 102 5.38 14.63 -29.17
CA GLY A 102 5.79 15.35 -30.39
C GLY A 102 6.67 14.64 -31.45
N ASN A 103 7.04 13.37 -31.27
CA ASN A 103 7.99 12.66 -32.10
C ASN A 103 7.45 11.25 -32.34
N GLY A 104 7.11 10.93 -33.59
CA GLY A 104 6.17 9.87 -33.98
C GLY A 104 6.53 8.42 -33.61
N SER A 105 7.65 8.20 -32.92
CA SER A 105 8.11 6.87 -32.49
C SER A 105 8.32 6.74 -30.98
N LEU A 106 8.30 7.84 -30.20
CA LEU A 106 8.48 7.80 -28.75
C LEU A 106 7.20 8.28 -28.06
N ARG A 107 6.68 7.48 -27.13
CA ARG A 107 5.56 7.89 -26.27
C ARG A 107 5.94 7.76 -24.80
N ARG A 108 5.35 8.62 -23.98
CA ARG A 108 5.45 8.50 -22.52
C ARG A 108 4.22 7.74 -22.04
N ALA A 109 4.43 6.61 -21.39
CA ALA A 109 3.38 5.88 -20.70
C ALA A 109 3.45 6.18 -19.21
N THR A 110 2.30 6.56 -18.65
CA THR A 110 2.08 6.80 -17.23
C THR A 110 1.02 5.81 -16.76
N VAL A 111 1.37 4.99 -15.78
CA VAL A 111 0.48 4.05 -15.12
C VAL A 111 0.27 4.52 -13.69
N THR A 112 -0.97 4.83 -13.36
CA THR A 112 -1.40 5.20 -12.03
C THR A 112 -2.19 4.04 -11.42
N VAL A 113 -1.78 3.63 -10.22
CA VAL A 113 -2.41 2.59 -9.42
C VAL A 113 -2.94 3.22 -8.15
N THR A 114 -4.24 3.11 -7.90
CA THR A 114 -4.88 3.65 -6.70
C THR A 114 -5.53 2.54 -5.88
N TRP A 115 -5.43 2.65 -4.56
CA TRP A 115 -6.06 1.72 -3.63
C TRP A 115 -6.47 2.42 -2.34
N LYS A 116 -7.38 1.80 -1.59
CA LYS A 116 -7.92 2.36 -0.33
C LYS A 116 -7.65 1.43 0.84
N VAL A 117 -7.07 1.96 1.92
CA VAL A 117 -6.85 1.22 3.18
C VAL A 117 -7.45 2.03 4.33
N ASP A 118 -8.33 1.42 5.11
CA ASP A 118 -8.93 2.02 6.32
C ASP A 118 -9.55 3.42 6.10
N GLY A 119 -10.04 3.71 4.90
CA GLY A 119 -10.66 4.99 4.56
C GLY A 119 -9.75 5.97 3.81
N GLU A 120 -8.44 5.74 3.83
CA GLU A 120 -7.43 6.58 3.17
C GLU A 120 -7.14 6.10 1.75
N ASP A 121 -7.03 7.04 0.82
CA ASP A 121 -6.72 6.78 -0.58
C ASP A 121 -5.21 6.91 -0.80
N PHE A 122 -4.62 5.91 -1.45
CA PHE A 122 -3.21 5.82 -1.78
C PHE A 122 -3.04 5.73 -3.29
N GLU A 123 -1.92 6.26 -3.77
CA GLU A 123 -1.58 6.30 -5.19
C GLU A 123 -0.11 5.93 -5.40
N PHE A 124 0.13 5.13 -6.43
CA PHE A 124 1.45 4.88 -6.98
C PHE A 124 1.45 5.21 -8.47
N VAL A 125 2.44 5.98 -8.90
CA VAL A 125 2.60 6.40 -10.30
C VAL A 125 3.91 5.87 -10.83
N ALA A 126 3.84 5.10 -11.92
CA ALA A 126 5.00 4.67 -12.68
C ALA A 126 4.99 5.34 -14.06
N GLU A 127 6.14 5.84 -14.48
CA GLU A 127 6.31 6.44 -15.79
C GLU A 127 7.44 5.75 -16.55
N ARG A 128 7.22 5.55 -17.84
CA ARG A 128 8.27 5.05 -18.74
C ARG A 128 8.12 5.58 -20.15
N THR A 129 9.26 5.82 -20.79
CA THR A 129 9.31 6.12 -22.22
C THR A 129 9.33 4.82 -23.00
N ILE A 130 8.36 4.64 -23.91
CA ILE A 130 8.23 3.47 -24.76
C ILE A 130 8.51 3.84 -26.22
N LEU A 131 9.20 2.95 -26.93
CA LEU A 131 9.47 3.06 -28.37
C LEU A 131 8.39 2.30 -29.13
N ILE A 132 7.77 2.95 -30.10
CA ILE A 132 6.77 2.36 -30.99
C ILE A 132 7.49 1.91 -32.25
N ALA A 133 7.24 0.67 -32.67
CA ALA A 133 7.72 0.20 -33.95
C ALA A 133 7.13 1.10 -35.06
N GLN A 134 7.99 1.66 -35.91
CA GLN A 134 7.51 2.37 -37.10
C GLN A 134 6.77 1.37 -37.98
N GLN A 135 5.47 1.61 -38.20
CA GLN A 135 4.73 0.90 -39.23
C GLN A 135 5.42 1.19 -40.56
N THR A 136 6.11 0.18 -41.10
CA THR A 136 6.68 0.25 -42.44
C THR A 136 5.50 0.20 -43.42
N PRO A 137 5.39 1.15 -44.37
CA PRO A 137 4.25 1.25 -45.27
C PRO A 137 4.11 0.05 -46.21
#